data_AF-A0A0Q5AB36-F1
#
_entry.id   AF-A0A0Q5AB36-F1
#
_cell.length_a   1.000
_cell.length_b   1.000
_cell.length_c   1.000
_cell.angle_alpha   90.00
_cell.angle_beta   90.00
_cell.angle_gamma   90.00
#
_symmetry.space_group_name_H-M   'P 1'
#
loop_
_entity.id
_entity.type
_entity.pdbx_description
1 polymer ?
#
loop_
_entity_poly.entity_id
_entity_poly.type
_entity_poly.pdbx_seq_one_letter_code
_entity_poly.pdbx_strand_id
1 'polypeptide(L)'
;MANIKSQIKRNLTNKKANDRNKAVKSELKTAVRAVHTAIAAGDSEKAATALAFAAKKLDKASSKGVIHKNQAANRKSAIAKQVAAL
;
A
#
# COMPACT_ATOMS: atom_id res chain seq x y z
N MET A 1 -19.18 1.70 -25.24
CA MET A 1 -20.44 1.66 -24.46
C MET A 1 -20.81 0.20 -24.22
N ALA A 2 -21.20 -0.19 -23.00
CA ALA A 2 -21.67 -1.54 -22.76
C ALA A 2 -23.16 -1.62 -23.10
N ASN A 3 -23.52 -2.49 -24.05
CA ASN A 3 -24.92 -2.59 -24.52
C ASN A 3 -25.69 -3.72 -23.81
N ILE A 4 -24.98 -4.68 -23.21
CA ILE A 4 -25.56 -5.80 -22.45
C ILE A 4 -25.80 -5.36 -21.00
N LYS A 5 -26.99 -5.62 -20.43
CA LYS A 5 -27.35 -5.25 -19.05
C LYS A 5 -26.31 -5.72 -18.01
N SER A 6 -25.81 -6.95 -18.15
CA SER A 6 -24.78 -7.50 -17.27
C SER A 6 -23.46 -6.72 -17.33
N GLN A 7 -23.07 -6.25 -18.53
CA GLN A 7 -21.85 -5.46 -18.74
C GLN A 7 -21.99 -4.04 -18.17
N ILE A 8 -23.14 -3.40 -18.32
CA ILE A 8 -23.44 -2.09 -17.69
C ILE A 8 -23.29 -2.21 -16.17
N LYS A 9 -23.85 -3.27 -15.57
CA LYS A 9 -23.70 -3.55 -14.14
C LYS A 9 -22.23 -3.77 -13.76
N ARG A 10 -21.47 -4.54 -14.55
CA ARG A 10 -20.05 -4.79 -14.30
C ARG A 10 -19.22 -3.51 -14.33
N ASN A 11 -19.50 -2.58 -15.26
CA ASN A 11 -18.82 -1.28 -15.30
C ASN A 11 -19.03 -0.49 -14.00
N LEU A 12 -20.26 -0.44 -13.48
CA LEU A 12 -20.57 0.24 -12.22
C LEU A 12 -19.86 -0.41 -11.02
N THR A 13 -19.84 -1.75 -10.93
CA THR A 13 -19.15 -2.45 -9.84
C THR A 13 -17.64 -2.27 -9.92
N ASN A 14 -17.08 -2.32 -11.14
CA ASN A 14 -15.64 -2.15 -11.36
C ASN A 14 -15.20 -0.75 -10.99
N LYS A 15 -15.99 0.28 -11.32
CA LYS A 15 -15.70 1.66 -10.91
C LYS A 15 -15.61 1.80 -9.39
N LYS A 16 -16.60 1.26 -8.66
CA LYS A 16 -16.61 1.27 -7.18
C LYS A 16 -15.40 0.52 -6.58
N ALA A 17 -15.02 -0.61 -7.17
CA ALA A 17 -13.83 -1.35 -6.74
C ALA A 17 -12.53 -0.59 -7.04
N ASN A 18 -12.43 0.02 -8.22
CA ASN A 18 -11.28 0.81 -8.64
C ASN A 18 -11.06 2.01 -7.72
N ASP A 19 -12.12 2.76 -7.42
CA ASP A 19 -12.04 3.96 -6.58
C ASP A 19 -11.55 3.60 -5.15
N ARG A 20 -12.04 2.49 -4.57
CA ARG A 20 -11.51 1.95 -3.29
C ARG A 20 -10.05 1.53 -3.38
N ASN A 21 -9.68 0.78 -4.41
CA ASN A 21 -8.32 0.28 -4.58
C ASN A 21 -7.32 1.42 -4.82
N LYS A 22 -7.74 2.48 -5.53
CA LYS A 22 -6.96 3.69 -5.75
C LYS A 22 -6.65 4.39 -4.44
N ALA A 23 -7.64 4.55 -3.55
CA ALA A 23 -7.45 5.15 -2.24
C ALA A 23 -6.44 4.36 -1.40
N VAL A 24 -6.60 3.04 -1.31
CA VAL A 24 -5.68 2.16 -0.55
C VAL A 24 -4.26 2.22 -1.14
N LYS A 25 -4.10 2.16 -2.46
CA LYS A 25 -2.78 2.25 -3.11
C LYS A 25 -2.10 3.60 -2.84
N SER A 26 -2.86 4.70 -2.84
CA SER A 26 -2.36 6.03 -2.50
C SER A 26 -1.86 6.08 -1.05
N GLU A 27 -2.66 5.58 -0.11
CA GLU A 27 -2.30 5.49 1.30
C GLU A 27 -1.01 4.68 1.53
N LEU A 28 -0.87 3.53 0.87
CA LEU A 28 0.35 2.71 0.95
C LEU A 28 1.58 3.45 0.40
N LYS A 29 1.43 4.27 -0.64
CA LYS A 29 2.52 5.07 -1.19
C LYS A 29 2.95 6.14 -0.18
N THR A 30 2.00 6.80 0.46
CA THR A 30 2.27 7.80 1.51
C THR A 30 2.95 7.19 2.72
N ALA A 31 2.47 6.03 3.21
CA ALA A 31 3.06 5.35 4.37
C ALA A 31 4.53 4.95 4.10
N VAL A 32 4.83 4.42 2.93
CA VAL A 32 6.22 4.08 2.54
C VAL A 32 7.07 5.34 2.38
N ARG A 33 6.51 6.43 1.82
CA ARG A 33 7.22 7.71 1.72
C ARG A 33 7.59 8.26 3.10
N ALA A 34 6.71 8.13 4.10
CA ALA A 34 6.97 8.57 5.47
C ALA A 34 8.18 7.83 6.09
N VAL A 35 8.34 6.53 5.81
CA VAL A 35 9.52 5.78 6.22
C VAL A 35 10.77 6.33 5.56
N HIS A 36 10.75 6.52 4.24
CA HIS A 36 11.90 7.09 3.53
C HIS A 36 12.28 8.50 3.99
N THR A 37 11.29 9.34 4.36
CA THR A 37 11.58 10.68 4.90
C THR A 37 12.20 10.61 6.29
N ALA A 38 11.77 9.68 7.14
CA ALA A 38 12.37 9.48 8.46
C ALA A 38 13.81 8.96 8.36
N ILE A 39 14.06 8.04 7.42
CA ILE A 39 15.41 7.55 7.08
C ILE A 39 16.29 8.71 6.60
N ALA A 40 15.80 9.52 5.66
CA ALA A 40 16.57 10.65 5.14
C ALA A 40 16.90 11.70 6.22
N ALA A 41 16.08 11.77 7.28
CA ALA A 41 16.30 12.66 8.42
C ALA A 41 17.24 12.08 9.51
N GLY A 42 17.64 10.80 9.41
CA GLY A 42 18.49 10.15 10.40
C GLY A 42 17.80 9.84 11.74
N ASP A 43 16.47 9.93 11.81
CA ASP A 43 15.71 9.73 13.05
C ASP A 43 15.29 8.26 13.18
N SER A 44 16.04 7.50 13.99
CA SER A 44 15.87 6.06 14.17
C SER A 44 14.53 5.69 14.84
N GLU A 45 14.08 6.47 15.82
CA GLU A 45 12.80 6.24 16.51
C GLU A 45 11.61 6.51 15.58
N LYS A 46 11.64 7.62 14.83
CA LYS A 46 10.60 7.91 13.84
C LYS A 46 10.61 6.90 12.69
N ALA A 47 11.79 6.42 12.28
CA ALA A 47 11.90 5.40 11.24
C ALA A 47 11.29 4.06 11.71
N ALA A 48 11.55 3.63 12.95
CA ALA A 48 11.00 2.40 13.51
C ALA A 48 9.46 2.46 13.66
N THR A 49 8.92 3.57 14.14
CA THR A 49 7.46 3.75 14.28
C THR A 49 6.76 3.81 12.92
N ALA A 50 7.33 4.55 11.95
CA ALA A 50 6.82 4.62 10.59
C ALA A 50 6.89 3.25 9.89
N LEU A 51 7.95 2.48 10.11
CA LEU A 51 8.12 1.12 9.59
C LEU A 51 6.99 0.20 10.07
N ALA A 52 6.72 0.17 11.38
CA ALA A 52 5.67 -0.66 11.95
C ALA A 52 4.29 -0.31 11.37
N PHE A 53 4.00 0.98 11.22
CA PHE A 53 2.76 1.45 10.60
C PHE A 53 2.66 1.03 9.12
N ALA A 54 3.71 1.24 8.33
CA ALA A 54 3.76 0.87 6.92
C ALA A 54 3.62 -0.65 6.72
N ALA A 55 4.30 -1.46 7.55
CA ALA A 55 4.20 -2.91 7.52
C ALA A 55 2.76 -3.38 7.77
N LYS A 56 2.10 -2.86 8.82
CA LYS A 56 0.70 -3.17 9.14
C LYS A 56 -0.25 -2.83 7.99
N LYS A 57 -0.04 -1.70 7.31
CA LYS A 57 -0.85 -1.28 6.17
C LYS A 57 -0.64 -2.17 4.95
N LEU A 58 0.61 -2.54 4.64
CA LEU A 58 0.94 -3.46 3.55
C LEU A 58 0.29 -4.83 3.75
N ASP A 59 0.33 -5.37 4.96
CA ASP A 59 -0.31 -6.65 5.27
C ASP A 59 -1.84 -6.56 5.16
N LYS A 60 -2.45 -5.51 5.70
CA LYS A 60 -3.90 -5.32 5.57
C LYS A 60 -4.34 -5.18 4.11
N ALA A 61 -3.53 -4.54 3.26
CA ALA A 61 -3.82 -4.41 1.84
C ALA A 61 -3.67 -5.74 1.08
N SER A 62 -2.75 -6.60 1.50
CA SER A 62 -2.60 -7.94 0.91
C SER A 62 -3.74 -8.87 1.32
N SER A 63 -4.18 -8.84 2.59
CA SER A 63 -5.34 -9.61 3.05
C SER A 63 -6.64 -9.22 2.33
N LYS A 64 -6.77 -7.95 1.94
CA LYS A 64 -7.91 -7.44 1.17
C LYS A 64 -7.78 -7.64 -0.35
N GLY A 65 -6.71 -8.28 -0.81
CA GLY A 65 -6.47 -8.54 -2.24
C GLY A 65 -6.16 -7.30 -3.08
N VAL A 66 -5.84 -6.16 -2.46
CA VAL A 66 -5.51 -4.92 -3.19
C VAL A 66 -4.12 -5.00 -3.82
N ILE A 67 -3.21 -5.69 -3.14
CA ILE A 67 -1.86 -6.03 -3.61
C ILE A 67 -1.59 -7.52 -3.39
N HIS A 68 -0.71 -8.10 -4.19
CA HIS A 68 -0.32 -9.50 -4.01
C HIS A 68 0.56 -9.67 -2.76
N LYS A 69 0.48 -10.84 -2.11
CA LYS A 69 1.29 -11.17 -0.91
C LYS A 69 2.80 -10.97 -1.15
N ASN A 70 3.30 -11.35 -2.32
CA ASN A 70 4.72 -11.17 -2.66
C ASN A 70 5.07 -9.69 -2.81
N GLN A 71 4.16 -8.86 -3.34
CA GLN A 71 4.39 -7.42 -3.44
C GLN A 71 4.45 -6.78 -2.05
N ALA A 72 3.58 -7.21 -1.13
CA ALA A 72 3.63 -6.76 0.26
C ALA A 72 4.94 -7.18 0.95
N ALA A 73 5.35 -8.46 0.81
CA ALA A 73 6.58 -8.99 1.37
C ALA A 73 7.82 -8.27 0.83
N ASN A 74 7.93 -8.09 -0.49
CA ASN A 74 9.06 -7.39 -1.12
C ASN A 74 9.18 -5.95 -0.62
N ARG A 75 8.05 -5.21 -0.58
CA ARG A 75 8.05 -3.82 -0.10
C ARG A 75 8.42 -3.73 1.37
N LYS A 76 7.90 -4.64 2.22
CA LYS A 76 8.22 -4.71 3.65
C LYS A 76 9.70 -5.00 3.89
N SER A 77 10.25 -5.99 3.18
CA SER A 77 11.68 -6.33 3.28
C SER A 77 12.57 -5.17 2.85
N ALA A 78 12.24 -4.49 1.75
CA ALA A 78 13.01 -3.35 1.26
C ALA A 78 13.09 -2.21 2.28
N ILE A 79 11.96 -1.76 2.83
CA ILE A 79 11.96 -0.67 3.81
C ILE A 79 12.60 -1.08 5.14
N ALA A 80 12.42 -2.34 5.57
CA ALA A 80 13.03 -2.84 6.81
C ALA A 80 14.56 -2.86 6.71
N LYS A 81 15.11 -3.31 5.56
CA LYS A 81 16.55 -3.28 5.32
C LYS A 81 17.14 -1.88 5.36
N GLN A 82 16.42 -0.89 4.82
CA GLN A 82 16.89 0.50 4.84
C GLN A 82 16.85 1.10 6.24
N VAL A 83 15.81 0.82 7.04
CA VAL A 83 15.76 1.27 8.45
C VAL A 83 16.84 0.59 9.28
N ALA A 84 17.14 -0.68 9.04
CA ALA A 84 18.18 -1.42 9.78
C ALA A 84 19.61 -1.00 9.41
N ALA A 85 19.80 -0.35 8.25
CA ALA A 85 21.09 0.17 7.80
C ALA A 85 21.36 1.62 8.26
N LEU A 86 20.41 2.20 9.00
CA LEU A 86 20.48 3.53 9.58
C LEU A 86 21.15 3.48 10.95
#